data_AF-A0A4R8H348-F1
#
_entry.id   AF-A0A4R8H348-F1
#
_cell.length_a   1.000
_cell.length_b   1.000
_cell.length_c   1.000
_cell.angle_alpha   90.00
_cell.angle_beta   90.00
_cell.angle_gamma   90.00
#
_symmetry.space_group_name_H-M   'P 1'
#
loop_
_entity.id
_entity.type
_entity.pdbx_description
1 polymer ?
#
loop_
_entity_poly.entity_id
_entity_poly.type
_entity_poly.pdbx_seq_one_letter_code
_entity_poly.pdbx_strand_id
1 'polypeptide(L)'
;MAAKIIEEKEVTREDREQMAELVKLYLTGELETMIEFEALKAESEPATGGTDYSSCTGGSGGQGVNVIEQFDNNRRRALWKKNRLIRIKKMMRLAFRMINGEGKKILELFYIDECSILIIAGKIGHSERTVKRKKRNTLDQLCIHIDLGRCKII
;
A
#
# COMPACT_ATOMS: atom_id res chain seq x y z
N MET A 1 -10.77 38.75 -6.92
CA MET A 1 -11.18 37.32 -6.82
C MET A 1 -10.05 36.47 -7.38
N ALA A 2 -9.23 35.87 -6.51
CA ALA A 2 -8.12 35.02 -6.94
C ALA A 2 -8.66 33.62 -7.23
N ALA A 3 -8.82 33.29 -8.52
CA ALA A 3 -9.03 31.91 -8.94
C ALA A 3 -7.75 31.14 -8.62
N LYS A 4 -7.79 30.30 -7.58
CA LYS A 4 -6.76 29.28 -7.37
C LYS A 4 -6.76 28.39 -8.61
N ILE A 5 -5.72 28.51 -9.43
CA ILE A 5 -5.37 27.52 -10.43
C ILE A 5 -5.12 26.25 -9.62
N ILE A 6 -6.10 25.35 -9.60
CA ILE A 6 -5.89 23.99 -9.13
C ILE A 6 -5.02 23.38 -10.24
N GLU A 7 -3.72 23.30 -10.01
CA GLU A 7 -2.84 22.49 -10.86
C GLU A 7 -3.45 21.09 -10.92
N GLU A 8 -4.06 20.75 -12.05
CA GLU A 8 -4.53 19.40 -12.31
C GLU A 8 -3.29 18.51 -12.29
N LYS A 9 -3.12 17.73 -11.22
CA LYS A 9 -2.03 16.77 -11.12
C LYS A 9 -2.17 15.80 -12.28
N GLU A 10 -1.29 15.91 -13.27
CA GLU A 10 -1.26 15.02 -14.42
C GLU A 10 -0.92 13.61 -13.94
N VAL A 11 -1.86 12.67 -14.09
CA VAL A 11 -1.67 11.29 -13.65
C VAL A 11 -0.86 10.53 -14.70
N THR A 12 0.39 10.24 -14.36
CA THR A 12 1.29 9.51 -15.25
C THR A 12 0.84 8.05 -15.43
N ARG A 13 1.41 7.37 -16.42
CA ARG A 13 1.18 5.92 -16.61
C ARG A 13 1.71 5.11 -15.42
N GLU A 14 2.88 5.48 -14.90
CA GLU A 14 3.50 4.81 -13.76
C GLU A 14 2.68 4.94 -12.49
N ASP A 15 2.14 6.14 -12.22
CA ASP A 15 1.24 6.37 -11.09
C ASP A 15 0.02 5.44 -11.13
N ARG A 16 -0.56 5.27 -12.32
CA ARG A 16 -1.69 4.36 -12.53
C ARG A 16 -1.33 2.90 -12.32
N GLU A 17 -0.15 2.47 -12.77
CA GLU A 17 0.32 1.09 -12.59
C GLU A 17 0.56 0.79 -11.09
N GLN A 18 1.23 1.70 -10.37
CA GLN A 18 1.42 1.60 -8.92
C GLN A 18 0.08 1.63 -8.16
N MET A 19 -0.86 2.48 -8.58
CA MET A 19 -2.20 2.52 -7.98
C MET A 19 -2.98 1.23 -8.27
N ALA A 20 -2.84 0.66 -9.46
CA ALA A 20 -3.49 -0.60 -9.81
C ALA A 20 -2.99 -1.76 -8.92
N GLU A 21 -1.68 -1.83 -8.66
CA GLU A 21 -1.10 -2.80 -7.73
C GLU A 21 -1.60 -2.58 -6.30
N LEU A 22 -1.59 -1.33 -5.82
CA LEU A 22 -2.06 -1.00 -4.48
C LEU A 22 -3.55 -1.31 -4.30
N VAL A 23 -4.37 -1.02 -5.31
CA VAL A 23 -5.79 -1.37 -5.36
C VAL A 23 -5.97 -2.88 -5.29
N LYS A 24 -5.17 -3.64 -6.05
CA LYS A 24 -5.22 -5.11 -6.00
C LYS A 24 -4.93 -5.60 -4.58
N LEU A 25 -3.81 -5.19 -3.99
CA LEU A 25 -3.41 -5.59 -2.62
C LEU A 25 -4.49 -5.25 -1.58
N TYR A 26 -5.11 -4.08 -1.70
CA TYR A 26 -6.18 -3.65 -0.80
C TYR A 26 -7.47 -4.46 -0.97
N LEU A 27 -7.86 -4.77 -2.21
CA LEU A 27 -9.10 -5.50 -2.49
C LEU A 27 -8.98 -7.01 -2.23
N THR A 28 -7.80 -7.60 -2.44
CA THR A 28 -7.56 -9.03 -2.17
C THR A 28 -7.30 -9.32 -0.70
N GLY A 29 -7.12 -8.29 0.14
CA GLY A 29 -6.75 -8.43 1.55
C GLY A 29 -5.27 -8.75 1.78
N GLU A 30 -4.44 -8.76 0.73
CA GLU A 30 -2.99 -8.95 0.86
C GLU A 30 -2.35 -7.80 1.66
N LEU A 31 -2.91 -6.59 1.64
CA LEU A 31 -2.41 -5.50 2.46
C LEU A 31 -2.55 -5.79 3.97
N GLU A 32 -3.63 -6.43 4.38
CA GLU A 32 -3.85 -6.89 5.76
C GLU A 32 -2.83 -7.96 6.16
N THR A 33 -2.62 -8.96 5.30
CA THR A 33 -1.64 -10.03 5.60
C THR A 33 -0.22 -9.47 5.71
N MET A 34 0.14 -8.46 4.90
CA MET A 34 1.42 -7.76 5.04
C MET A 34 1.54 -6.99 6.36
N ILE A 35 0.45 -6.37 6.83
CA ILE A 35 0.42 -5.68 8.14
C ILE A 35 0.64 -6.68 9.29
N GLU A 36 -0.05 -7.82 9.23
CA GLU A 36 0.07 -8.91 10.21
C GLU A 36 1.48 -9.51 10.21
N PHE A 37 2.06 -9.73 9.04
CA PHE A 37 3.42 -10.23 8.90
C PHE A 37 4.47 -9.29 9.51
N GLU A 38 4.38 -7.98 9.26
CA GLU A 38 5.29 -7.01 9.89
C GLU A 38 5.03 -6.85 11.39
N ALA A 39 3.80 -7.12 11.87
CA ALA A 39 3.52 -7.22 13.30
C ALA A 39 4.22 -8.43 13.93
N LEU A 40 4.10 -9.61 13.33
CA LEU A 40 4.74 -10.83 13.79
C LEU A 40 6.27 -10.69 13.82
N LYS A 41 6.87 -10.06 12.80
CA LYS A 41 8.32 -9.75 12.81
C LYS A 41 8.72 -8.87 13.99
N ALA A 42 7.93 -7.86 14.31
CA ALA A 42 8.22 -6.96 15.43
C ALA A 42 8.06 -7.65 16.81
N GLU A 43 7.26 -8.71 16.88
CA GLU A 43 7.01 -9.51 18.08
C GLU A 43 8.02 -10.65 18.25
N SER A 44 8.53 -11.20 17.15
CA SER A 44 9.56 -12.26 17.18
C SER A 44 10.95 -11.76 17.59
N GLU A 45 11.20 -10.46 17.51
CA GLU A 45 12.46 -9.86 17.94
C GLU A 45 12.47 -9.69 19.48
N PRO A 46 13.47 -10.21 20.20
CA PRO A 46 13.50 -10.16 21.65
C PRO A 46 13.52 -8.71 22.16
N ALA A 47 12.65 -8.38 23.10
CA ALA A 47 12.68 -7.08 23.77
C ALA A 47 13.86 -7.06 24.75
N THR A 48 14.97 -6.47 24.34
CA THR A 48 16.25 -6.43 25.07
C THR A 48 16.26 -5.48 26.28
N GLY A 49 15.11 -4.97 26.71
CA GLY A 49 14.96 -4.04 27.83
C GLY A 49 15.16 -4.65 29.23
N GLY A 50 15.74 -5.84 29.37
CA GLY A 50 15.90 -6.46 30.71
C GLY A 50 16.67 -7.77 30.81
N THR A 51 17.45 -8.19 29.80
CA THR A 51 18.22 -9.45 29.90
C THR A 51 19.65 -9.28 29.39
N ASP A 52 20.58 -9.67 30.26
CA ASP A 52 22.04 -9.57 30.19
C ASP A 52 22.67 -10.30 28.98
N TYR A 53 22.46 -9.81 27.76
CA TYR A 53 23.28 -10.21 26.62
C TYR A 53 24.58 -9.41 26.56
N SER A 54 25.34 -9.43 27.66
CA SER A 54 26.74 -8.97 27.65
C SER A 54 27.64 -10.14 27.24
N SER A 55 27.77 -10.38 25.93
CA SER A 55 28.84 -11.25 25.45
C SER A 55 30.13 -10.43 25.42
N CYS A 56 30.89 -10.49 26.52
CA CYS A 56 32.30 -10.17 26.53
C CYS A 56 33.03 -11.06 25.51
N THR A 57 33.31 -10.55 24.31
CA THR A 57 34.37 -11.08 23.45
C THR A 57 35.35 -9.95 23.17
N GLY A 58 36.44 -9.95 23.94
CA GLY A 58 37.60 -9.14 23.65
C GLY A 58 38.28 -9.56 22.34
N GLY A 59 38.94 -8.61 21.70
CA GLY A 59 39.87 -8.88 20.59
C GLY A 59 39.51 -8.19 19.27
N SER A 60 40.11 -7.01 19.06
CA SER A 60 40.58 -6.43 17.80
C SER A 60 39.76 -6.63 16.49
N GLY A 61 39.18 -5.52 16.00
CA GLY A 61 39.28 -5.18 14.57
C GLY A 61 38.08 -5.44 13.64
N GLY A 62 36.93 -5.91 14.14
CA GLY A 62 35.73 -6.13 13.32
C GLY A 62 34.59 -5.18 13.68
N GLN A 63 33.81 -4.73 12.69
CA GLN A 63 32.55 -4.01 12.86
C GLN A 63 31.53 -4.88 13.63
N GLY A 64 31.67 -4.91 14.96
CA GLY A 64 30.71 -5.52 15.86
C GLY A 64 29.52 -4.57 16.02
N VAL A 65 28.57 -4.63 15.09
CA VAL A 65 27.22 -4.15 15.40
C VAL A 65 26.77 -4.99 16.59
N ASN A 66 26.57 -4.33 17.72
CA ASN A 66 26.16 -5.00 18.95
C ASN A 66 24.87 -5.76 18.60
N VAL A 67 24.84 -7.10 18.73
CA VAL A 67 23.74 -7.93 18.22
C VAL A 67 22.39 -7.46 18.79
N ILE A 68 22.41 -6.92 20.01
CA ILE A 68 21.31 -6.22 20.67
C ILE A 68 20.79 -5.01 19.85
N GLU A 69 21.68 -4.12 19.41
CA GLU A 69 21.31 -2.97 18.57
C GLU A 69 20.73 -3.41 17.23
N GLN A 70 21.17 -4.55 16.68
CA GLN A 70 20.62 -5.08 15.44
C GLN A 70 19.17 -5.56 15.62
N PHE A 71 18.86 -6.26 16.71
CA PHE A 71 17.49 -6.68 17.03
C PHE A 71 16.56 -5.47 17.25
N ASP A 72 17.00 -4.47 18.01
CA ASP A 72 16.23 -3.24 18.22
C ASP A 72 15.99 -2.48 16.91
N ASN A 73 17.00 -2.40 16.04
CA ASN A 73 16.87 -1.77 14.73
C ASN A 73 15.90 -2.54 13.81
N ASN A 74 15.95 -3.86 13.79
CA ASN A 74 15.02 -4.70 13.03
C ASN A 74 13.58 -4.51 13.51
N ARG A 75 13.37 -4.55 14.83
CA ARG A 75 12.06 -4.33 15.46
C ARG A 75 11.50 -2.95 15.12
N ARG A 76 12.32 -1.89 15.23
CA ARG A 76 11.92 -0.53 14.84
C ARG A 76 11.56 -0.44 13.36
N ARG A 77 12.33 -1.08 12.47
CA ARG A 77 12.03 -1.12 11.03
C ARG A 77 10.71 -1.84 10.75
N ALA A 78 10.47 -2.99 11.37
CA ALA A 78 9.22 -3.73 11.23
C ALA A 78 8.01 -2.92 11.72
N LEU A 79 8.11 -2.28 12.91
CA LEU A 79 7.07 -1.39 13.43
C LEU A 79 6.82 -0.19 12.51
N TRP A 80 7.88 0.42 11.97
CA TRP A 80 7.76 1.52 11.02
C TRP A 80 7.03 1.08 9.75
N LYS A 81 7.41 -0.08 9.17
CA LYS A 81 6.75 -0.66 8.00
C LYS A 81 5.28 -0.97 8.29
N LYS A 82 4.96 -1.64 9.40
CA LYS A 82 3.60 -1.91 9.87
C LYS A 82 2.77 -0.63 9.94
N ASN A 83 3.26 0.40 10.62
CA ASN A 83 2.55 1.67 10.78
C ASN A 83 2.34 2.38 9.43
N ARG A 84 3.32 2.27 8.52
CA ARG A 84 3.19 2.79 7.15
C ARG A 84 2.11 2.07 6.36
N LEU A 85 2.07 0.74 6.39
CA LEU A 85 1.03 -0.07 5.73
C LEU A 85 -0.36 0.22 6.30
N ILE A 86 -0.49 0.37 7.62
CA ILE A 86 -1.76 0.78 8.27
C ILE A 86 -2.21 2.16 7.76
N ARG A 87 -1.29 3.11 7.59
CA ARG A 87 -1.60 4.43 7.05
C ARG A 87 -2.09 4.32 5.60
N ILE A 88 -1.42 3.53 4.77
CA ILE A 88 -1.83 3.25 3.39
C ILE A 88 -3.24 2.64 3.36
N LYS A 89 -3.51 1.61 4.15
CA LYS A 89 -4.84 1.00 4.28
C LYS A 89 -5.92 2.01 4.66
N LYS A 90 -5.64 2.91 5.61
CA LYS A 90 -6.58 3.99 6.00
C LYS A 90 -6.85 4.95 4.84
N MET A 91 -5.81 5.36 4.10
CA MET A 91 -5.95 6.23 2.92
C MET A 91 -6.76 5.54 1.82
N MET A 92 -6.48 4.27 1.52
CA MET A 92 -7.24 3.46 0.57
C MET A 92 -8.72 3.39 0.96
N ARG A 93 -9.02 3.09 2.23
CA ARG A 93 -10.40 3.03 2.73
C ARG A 93 -11.13 4.36 2.54
N LEU A 94 -10.46 5.49 2.76
CA LEU A 94 -11.04 6.82 2.53
C LEU A 94 -11.24 7.11 1.04
N ALA A 95 -10.24 6.85 0.20
CA ALA A 95 -10.33 7.08 -1.24
C ALA A 95 -11.44 6.23 -1.88
N PHE A 96 -11.60 4.97 -1.46
CA PHE A 96 -12.68 4.10 -1.92
C PHE A 96 -14.09 4.57 -1.52
N ARG A 97 -14.22 5.44 -0.52
CA ARG A 97 -15.50 6.10 -0.18
C ARG A 97 -15.80 7.29 -1.08
N MET A 98 -14.79 7.86 -1.74
CA MET A 98 -14.92 9.05 -2.58
C MET A 98 -15.16 8.72 -4.06
N ILE A 99 -14.81 7.50 -4.50
CA ILE A 99 -15.05 7.06 -5.88
C ILE A 99 -16.52 6.68 -6.13
N ASN A 100 -16.95 6.78 -7.38
CA ASN A 100 -18.28 6.35 -7.81
C ASN A 100 -18.46 4.82 -7.56
N GLY A 101 -19.61 4.43 -7.02
CA GLY A 101 -19.96 3.03 -6.75
C GLY A 101 -19.87 2.12 -7.98
N GLU A 102 -20.15 2.63 -9.18
CA GLU A 102 -19.98 1.84 -10.39
C GLU A 102 -18.49 1.61 -10.73
N GLY A 103 -17.64 2.63 -10.57
CA GLY A 103 -16.20 2.53 -10.73
C GLY A 103 -15.60 1.53 -9.74
N LYS A 104 -16.06 1.59 -8.48
CA LYS A 104 -15.72 0.61 -7.45
C LYS A 104 -16.08 -0.82 -7.87
N LYS A 105 -17.32 -1.04 -8.34
CA LYS A 105 -17.78 -2.34 -8.83
C LYS A 105 -16.93 -2.87 -9.99
N ILE A 106 -16.53 -2.00 -10.91
CA ILE A 106 -15.62 -2.38 -12.02
C ILE A 106 -14.27 -2.85 -11.48
N LEU A 107 -13.70 -2.16 -10.47
CA LEU A 107 -12.43 -2.57 -9.86
C LEU A 107 -12.57 -3.90 -9.11
N GLU A 108 -13.65 -4.10 -8.34
CA GLU A 108 -13.92 -5.35 -7.63
C GLU A 108 -14.03 -6.53 -8.61
N LEU A 109 -14.85 -6.40 -9.66
CA LEU A 109 -14.97 -7.45 -10.68
C LEU A 109 -13.64 -7.73 -11.40
N PHE A 110 -12.80 -6.72 -11.57
CA PHE A 110 -11.53 -6.88 -12.28
C PHE A 110 -10.43 -7.51 -11.42
N TYR A 111 -10.32 -7.11 -10.15
CA TYR A 111 -9.21 -7.52 -9.28
C TYR A 111 -9.55 -8.65 -8.30
N ILE A 112 -10.82 -8.78 -7.90
CA ILE A 112 -11.28 -9.85 -7.00
C ILE A 112 -11.77 -11.03 -7.83
N ASP A 113 -12.72 -10.79 -8.75
CA ASP A 113 -13.33 -11.86 -9.56
C ASP A 113 -12.50 -12.21 -10.82
N GLU A 114 -11.37 -11.52 -11.04
CA GLU A 114 -10.49 -11.66 -12.21
C GLU A 114 -11.24 -11.67 -13.56
N CYS A 115 -12.38 -10.97 -13.63
CA CYS A 115 -13.21 -10.96 -14.84
C CYS A 115 -12.53 -10.17 -15.96
N SER A 116 -12.62 -10.68 -17.19
CA SER A 116 -12.20 -9.94 -18.37
C SER A 116 -13.10 -8.71 -18.58
N ILE A 117 -12.59 -7.70 -19.28
CA ILE A 117 -13.36 -6.48 -19.61
C ILE A 117 -14.66 -6.80 -20.33
N LEU A 118 -14.67 -7.83 -21.20
CA LEU A 118 -15.85 -8.28 -21.91
C LEU A 118 -16.93 -8.80 -20.95
N ILE A 119 -16.54 -9.62 -19.97
CA ILE A 119 -17.47 -10.15 -18.95
C ILE A 119 -18.03 -9.01 -18.10
N ILE A 120 -17.16 -8.07 -17.69
CA ILE A 120 -17.58 -6.89 -16.90
C ILE A 120 -18.56 -6.02 -17.68
N ALA A 121 -18.29 -5.79 -18.98
CA ALA A 121 -19.17 -5.07 -19.89
C ALA A 121 -20.57 -5.68 -19.94
N GLY A 122 -20.65 -7.02 -20.05
CA GLY A 122 -21.91 -7.76 -19.99
C GLY A 122 -22.62 -7.62 -18.63
N LYS A 123 -21.89 -7.75 -17.51
CA LYS A 123 -22.46 -7.64 -16.15
C LYS A 123 -23.01 -6.25 -15.82
N ILE A 124 -22.45 -5.19 -16.42
CA ILE A 124 -22.80 -3.78 -16.11
C ILE A 124 -23.70 -3.17 -17.20
N GLY A 125 -23.85 -3.81 -18.36
CA GLY A 125 -24.67 -3.29 -19.45
C GLY A 125 -24.00 -2.12 -20.19
N HIS A 126 -22.69 -2.19 -20.37
CA HIS A 126 -21.90 -1.15 -21.02
C HIS A 126 -21.02 -1.72 -22.13
N SER A 127 -20.57 -0.87 -23.05
CA SER A 127 -19.55 -1.27 -24.03
C SER A 127 -18.20 -1.50 -23.34
N GLU A 128 -17.36 -2.37 -23.91
CA GLU A 128 -15.98 -2.55 -23.42
C GLU A 128 -15.20 -1.24 -23.36
N ARG A 129 -15.38 -0.36 -24.35
CA ARG A 129 -14.70 0.94 -24.40
C ARG A 129 -15.12 1.81 -23.21
N THR A 130 -16.40 1.79 -22.86
CA THR A 130 -16.93 2.50 -21.69
C THR A 130 -16.34 1.93 -20.40
N VAL A 131 -16.30 0.61 -20.25
CA VAL A 131 -15.72 -0.04 -19.06
C VAL A 131 -14.23 0.28 -18.93
N LYS A 132 -13.45 0.18 -20.01
CA LYS A 132 -12.01 0.56 -20.02
C LYS A 132 -11.81 2.01 -19.59
N ARG A 133 -12.64 2.93 -20.10
CA ARG A 133 -12.59 4.35 -19.73
C ARG A 133 -12.96 4.56 -18.26
N LYS A 134 -14.05 3.95 -17.78
CA LYS A 134 -14.49 4.05 -16.39
C LYS A 134 -13.44 3.51 -15.42
N LYS A 135 -12.85 2.34 -15.72
CA LYS A 135 -11.74 1.78 -14.95
C LYS A 135 -10.58 2.77 -14.85
N ARG A 136 -10.14 3.30 -16.00
CA ARG A 136 -9.03 4.27 -16.06
C ARG A 136 -9.34 5.51 -15.22
N ASN A 137 -10.48 6.15 -15.45
CA ASN A 137 -10.88 7.34 -14.72
C ASN A 137 -10.99 7.10 -13.21
N THR A 138 -11.42 5.90 -12.80
CA THR A 138 -11.50 5.54 -11.37
C THR A 138 -10.10 5.43 -10.77
N LEU A 139 -9.14 4.83 -11.49
CA LEU A 139 -7.74 4.81 -11.06
C LEU A 139 -7.15 6.23 -11.00
N ASP A 140 -7.44 7.09 -11.97
CA ASP A 140 -6.99 8.48 -11.97
C ASP A 140 -7.53 9.24 -10.75
N GLN A 141 -8.81 9.07 -10.42
CA GLN A 141 -9.41 9.63 -9.20
C GLN A 141 -8.71 9.12 -7.93
N LEU A 142 -8.40 7.83 -7.87
CA LEU A 142 -7.66 7.27 -6.73
C LEU A 142 -6.25 7.88 -6.63
N CYS A 143 -5.53 8.05 -7.75
CA CYS A 143 -4.23 8.72 -7.78
C CYS A 143 -4.28 10.18 -7.33
N ILE A 144 -5.39 10.87 -7.56
CA ILE A 144 -5.59 12.25 -7.09
C ILE A 144 -5.87 12.26 -5.58
N HIS A 145 -6.70 11.34 -5.08
CA HIS A 145 -7.02 11.25 -3.66
C HIS A 145 -5.86 10.73 -2.80
N ILE A 146 -5.00 9.90 -3.37
CA ILE A 146 -3.87 9.28 -2.69
C ILE A 146 -2.60 9.88 -3.29
N ASP A 147 -1.91 10.72 -2.52
CA ASP A 147 -0.61 11.22 -2.93
C ASP A 147 0.42 10.06 -2.94
N LEU A 148 0.57 9.44 -4.12
CA LEU A 148 1.44 8.27 -4.34
C LEU A 148 2.91 8.53 -3.98
N GLY A 149 3.37 9.78 -4.05
CA GLY A 149 4.72 10.17 -3.60
C GLY A 149 4.97 9.84 -2.12
N ARG A 150 3.91 9.76 -1.30
CA ARG A 150 3.97 9.36 0.11
C ARG A 150 3.68 7.87 0.35
N CYS A 151 3.15 7.17 -0.66
CA CYS A 151 2.61 5.81 -0.52
C CYS A 151 3.49 4.71 -1.10
N LYS A 152 4.68 5.01 -1.66
CA LYS A 152 5.58 4.01 -2.26
C LYS A 152 5.83 2.82 -1.31
N ILE A 153 5.33 1.64 -1.63
CA ILE A 153 5.64 0.41 -0.92
C ILE A 153 7.04 -0.01 -1.39
N ILE A 154 8.07 0.40 -0.64
CA ILE A 154 9.47 -0.03 -0.80
C ILE A 154 9.85 -0.77 0.47
#